data_AF-A0A9E2U2B5-F1
#
_entry.id   AF-A0A9E2U2B5-F1
#
_cell.length_a   1.000
_cell.length_b   1.000
_cell.length_c   1.000
_cell.angle_alpha   90.00
_cell.angle_beta   90.00
_cell.angle_gamma   90.00
#
_symmetry.space_group_name_H-M   'P 1'
#
loop_
_entity.id
_entity.type
_entity.pdbx_description
1 polymer ?
#
loop_
_entity_poly.entity_id
_entity_poly.type
_entity_poly.pdbx_seq_one_letter_code
_entity_poly.pdbx_strand_id
1 'polypeptide(L)'
;MRPRSANEWRDFWRDGGERELAAQLDEFEPYSVRIATLLGSAAPVRAIAAELGRIRAHEIGGPADPHRDAQMAQRIHDWFPGT
;
A
#
# COMPACT_ATOMS: atom_id res chain seq x y z
N MET A 1 -14.39 1.11 -7.07
CA MET A 1 -14.19 1.73 -8.40
C MET A 1 -12.76 2.22 -8.46
N ARG A 2 -11.95 1.81 -9.47
CA ARG A 2 -10.58 2.35 -9.63
C ARG A 2 -10.68 3.83 -9.96
N PRO A 3 -9.96 4.72 -9.25
CA PRO A 3 -9.87 6.08 -9.69
C PRO A 3 -9.14 6.12 -11.04
N ARG A 4 -9.84 6.52 -12.09
CA ARG A 4 -9.39 6.63 -13.49
C ARG A 4 -8.83 8.03 -13.80
N SER A 5 -8.89 8.96 -12.86
CA SER A 5 -8.33 10.30 -12.99
C SER A 5 -7.68 10.76 -11.68
N ALA A 6 -6.80 11.78 -11.77
CA ALA A 6 -6.19 12.41 -10.60
C ALA A 6 -7.22 13.05 -9.64
N ASN A 7 -8.39 13.44 -10.14
CA ASN A 7 -9.48 13.96 -9.30
C ASN A 7 -10.16 12.82 -8.53
N GLU A 8 -10.54 11.74 -9.22
CA GLU A 8 -11.08 10.55 -8.54
C GLU A 8 -10.07 9.99 -7.53
N TRP A 9 -8.77 10.09 -7.84
CA TRP A 9 -7.69 9.68 -6.93
C TRP A 9 -7.69 10.55 -5.66
N ARG A 10 -7.75 11.87 -5.81
CA ARG A 10 -7.82 12.80 -4.68
C ARG A 10 -9.10 12.63 -3.87
N ASP A 11 -10.23 12.37 -4.53
CA ASP A 11 -11.51 12.18 -3.85
C ASP A 11 -11.53 10.85 -3.09
N PHE A 12 -10.98 9.77 -3.65
CA PHE A 12 -10.79 8.49 -2.94
C PHE A 12 -9.98 8.64 -1.65
N TRP A 13 -8.87 9.39 -1.69
CA TRP A 13 -8.09 9.67 -0.48
C TRP A 13 -8.82 10.60 0.50
N ARG A 14 -9.56 11.59 -0.02
CA ARG A 14 -10.35 12.53 0.79
C ARG A 14 -11.51 11.86 1.53
N ASP A 15 -12.15 10.87 0.90
CA ASP A 15 -13.36 10.23 1.40
C ASP A 15 -13.09 9.03 2.33
N GLY A 16 -11.84 8.83 2.75
CA GLY A 16 -11.48 7.83 3.77
C GLY A 16 -10.60 6.69 3.27
N GLY A 17 -10.17 6.69 2.01
CA GLY A 17 -9.25 5.68 1.46
C GLY A 17 -7.94 5.57 2.24
N GLU A 18 -7.47 6.66 2.86
CA GLU A 18 -6.28 6.65 3.74
C GLU A 18 -6.50 5.82 4.99
N ARG A 19 -7.66 5.95 5.62
CA ARG A 19 -8.02 5.21 6.83
C ARG A 19 -8.28 3.74 6.53
N GLU A 20 -8.88 3.43 5.39
CA GLU A 20 -9.08 2.05 4.96
C GLU A 20 -7.76 1.37 4.59
N LEU A 21 -6.86 2.06 3.87
CA LEU A 21 -5.54 1.56 3.55
C LEU A 21 -4.71 1.36 4.83
N ALA A 22 -4.75 2.31 5.76
CA ALA A 22 -4.14 2.20 7.09
C ALA A 22 -4.56 0.90 7.80
N ALA A 23 -5.86 0.57 7.77
CA ALA A 23 -6.37 -0.68 8.34
C ALA A 23 -5.89 -1.95 7.60
N GLN A 24 -5.50 -1.85 6.31
CA GLN A 24 -4.87 -2.95 5.57
C GLN A 24 -3.35 -3.02 5.78
N LEU A 25 -2.74 -2.04 6.43
CA LEU A 25 -1.29 -1.96 6.55
C LEU A 25 -0.75 -2.41 7.91
N ASP A 26 -1.61 -2.59 8.91
CA ASP A 26 -1.22 -3.06 10.25
C ASP A 26 -0.02 -2.25 10.81
N GLU A 27 1.15 -2.89 10.97
CA GLU A 27 2.40 -2.26 11.43
C GLU A 27 2.96 -1.19 10.47
N PHE A 28 2.51 -1.19 9.21
CA PHE A 28 2.92 -0.24 8.18
C PHE A 28 1.97 0.96 8.05
N GLU A 29 0.97 1.08 8.92
CA GLU A 29 -0.01 2.18 8.89
C GLU A 29 0.61 3.57 8.76
N PRO A 30 1.71 3.93 9.47
CA PRO A 30 2.35 5.24 9.35
C PRO A 30 2.91 5.55 7.94
N TYR A 31 3.04 4.53 7.09
CA TYR A 31 3.62 4.61 5.75
C TYR A 31 2.56 4.53 4.64
N SER A 32 1.28 4.65 4.99
CA SER A 32 0.13 4.56 4.09
C SER A 32 0.25 5.45 2.85
N VAL A 33 0.70 6.71 3.00
CA VAL A 33 0.89 7.64 1.88
C VAL A 33 1.91 7.14 0.85
N ARG A 34 2.99 6.50 1.31
CA ARG A 34 4.03 5.98 0.43
C ARG A 34 3.54 4.77 -0.36
N ILE A 35 2.82 3.86 0.31
CA ILE A 35 2.19 2.71 -0.33
C ILE A 35 1.07 3.16 -1.29
N ALA A 36 0.27 4.13 -0.90
CA ALA A 36 -0.74 4.78 -1.75
C ALA A 36 -0.13 5.32 -3.06
N THR A 37 1.04 5.93 -3.00
CA THR A 37 1.76 6.45 -4.18
C THR A 37 2.14 5.32 -5.14
N LEU A 38 2.56 4.16 -4.63
CA LEU A 38 2.84 2.99 -5.45
C LEU A 38 1.56 2.44 -6.10
N LEU A 39 0.46 2.34 -5.36
CA LEU A 39 -0.83 1.90 -5.90
C LEU A 39 -1.31 2.85 -7.02
N GLY A 40 -1.18 4.17 -6.82
CA GLY A 40 -1.59 5.18 -7.81
C GLY A 40 -0.78 5.18 -9.08
N SER A 41 0.49 4.75 -9.01
CA SER A 41 1.34 4.57 -10.19
C SER A 41 1.15 3.20 -10.88
N ALA A 42 0.18 2.39 -10.44
CA ALA A 42 -0.04 1.03 -10.92
C ALA A 42 1.21 0.15 -10.77
N ALA A 43 1.97 0.33 -9.68
CA ALA A 43 3.16 -0.46 -9.41
C ALA A 43 2.80 -1.95 -9.30
N PRO A 44 3.62 -2.86 -9.84
CA PRO A 44 3.36 -4.30 -9.73
C PRO A 44 3.49 -4.74 -8.26
N VAL A 45 2.76 -5.80 -7.87
CA VAL A 45 2.78 -6.38 -6.49
C VAL A 45 4.20 -6.55 -5.94
N ARG A 46 5.15 -7.02 -6.77
CA ARG A 46 6.56 -7.19 -6.37
C ARG A 46 7.24 -5.90 -5.90
N ALA A 47 6.85 -4.75 -6.47
CA ALA A 47 7.39 -3.45 -6.08
C ALA A 47 6.81 -3.00 -4.74
N ILE A 48 5.54 -3.27 -4.49
CA ILE A 48 4.88 -3.04 -3.20
C ILE A 48 5.56 -3.90 -2.12
N ALA A 49 5.75 -5.21 -2.37
CA ALA A 49 6.42 -6.11 -1.44
C ALA A 49 7.87 -5.67 -1.14
N ALA A 50 8.60 -5.22 -2.16
CA ALA A 50 9.95 -4.70 -1.97
C ALA A 50 9.98 -3.43 -1.11
N GLU A 51 9.01 -2.54 -1.27
CA GLU A 51 8.91 -1.34 -0.43
C GLU A 51 8.56 -1.69 1.02
N LEU A 52 7.62 -2.62 1.25
CA LEU A 52 7.32 -3.12 2.59
C LEU A 52 8.56 -3.69 3.28
N GLY A 53 9.37 -4.47 2.56
CA GLY A 53 10.65 -4.98 3.07
C GLY A 53 11.66 -3.88 3.42
N ARG A 54 11.74 -2.80 2.62
CA ARG A 54 12.60 -1.64 2.94
C ARG A 54 12.14 -0.90 4.18
N ILE A 55 10.84 -0.62 4.28
CA ILE A 55 10.23 0.05 5.44
C ILE A 55 10.50 -0.79 6.70
N ARG A 56 10.27 -2.10 6.62
CA ARG A 56 10.52 -3.03 7.73
C ARG A 56 11.98 -2.97 8.20
N ALA A 57 12.92 -3.04 7.27
CA ALA A 57 14.34 -3.08 7.58
C ALA A 57 14.89 -1.76 8.13
N HIS A 58 14.43 -0.62 7.60
CA HIS A 58 15.06 0.68 7.84
C HIS A 58 14.28 1.60 8.78
N GLU A 59 12.97 1.42 8.89
CA GLU A 59 12.09 2.39 9.54
C GLU A 59 11.37 1.75 10.74
N ILE A 60 10.96 0.48 10.64
CA ILE A 60 10.37 -0.28 11.76
C ILE A 60 11.46 -1.00 12.59
N GLY A 61 12.56 -1.40 11.96
CA GLY A 61 13.64 -2.17 12.62
C GLY A 61 13.27 -3.62 12.90
N GLY A 62 12.32 -4.18 12.15
CA GLY A 62 11.90 -5.58 12.27
C GLY A 62 12.81 -6.54 11.49
N PRO A 63 12.82 -7.85 11.84
CA PRO A 63 13.53 -8.85 11.05
C PRO A 63 12.96 -8.94 9.64
N ALA A 64 13.80 -9.21 8.64
CA ALA A 64 13.33 -9.39 7.27
C ALA A 64 12.34 -10.56 7.17
N ASP A 65 11.18 -10.33 6.57
CA ASP A 65 10.16 -11.36 6.33
C ASP A 65 9.55 -11.19 4.92
N PRO A 66 10.28 -11.62 3.87
CA PRO A 66 9.83 -11.44 2.49
C PRO A 66 8.52 -12.15 2.17
N HIS A 67 8.20 -13.22 2.90
CA HIS A 67 6.97 -13.97 2.69
C HIS A 67 5.76 -13.19 3.20
N ARG A 68 5.86 -12.64 4.41
CA ARG A 68 4.82 -11.76 4.98
C ARG A 68 4.65 -10.50 4.17
N ASP A 69 5.76 -9.89 3.72
CA ASP A 69 5.71 -8.68 2.89
C ASP A 69 5.02 -8.96 1.54
N ALA A 70 5.26 -10.13 0.94
CA ALA A 70 4.58 -10.55 -0.29
C ALA A 70 3.07 -10.82 -0.07
N GLN A 71 2.70 -11.50 1.01
CA GLN A 71 1.29 -11.74 1.34
C GLN A 71 0.53 -10.43 1.57
N MET A 72 1.14 -9.50 2.31
CA MET A 72 0.53 -8.20 2.57
C MET A 72 0.42 -7.36 1.30
N ALA A 73 1.45 -7.35 0.46
CA ALA A 73 1.42 -6.67 -0.84
C ALA A 73 0.28 -7.22 -1.73
N GLN A 74 0.10 -8.53 -1.77
CA GLN A 74 -0.98 -9.15 -2.52
C GLN A 74 -2.35 -8.75 -1.95
N ARG A 75 -2.54 -8.81 -0.62
CA ARG A 75 -3.78 -8.40 0.04
C ARG A 75 -4.16 -6.95 -0.29
N ILE A 76 -3.20 -6.03 -0.19
CA ILE A 76 -3.43 -4.60 -0.46
C ILE A 76 -3.74 -4.39 -1.95
N HIS A 77 -3.03 -5.09 -2.83
CA HIS A 77 -3.28 -5.01 -4.27
C HIS A 77 -4.67 -5.54 -4.64
N ASP A 78 -5.11 -6.65 -4.06
CA ASP A 78 -6.44 -7.22 -4.31
C ASP A 78 -7.57 -6.36 -3.71
N TRP A 79 -7.32 -5.72 -2.57
CA TRP A 79 -8.24 -4.74 -1.98
C TRP A 79 -8.34 -3.47 -2.85
N PHE A 80 -7.22 -3.05 -3.45
CA PHE A 80 -7.16 -1.79 -4.18
C PHE A 80 -7.99 -1.87 -5.48
N PRO A 81 -9.02 -1.02 -5.66
CA PRO A 81 -9.98 -1.18 -6.76
C PRO A 81 -9.37 -1.18 -8.17
N GLY A 82 -9.79 -2.14 -8.99
CA GLY A 82 -9.45 -2.27 -10.43
C GLY A 82 -8.06 -2.82 -10.73
N THR A 83 -7.59 -3.68 -9.84
CA THR A 83 -6.56 -4.70 -10.09
C THR A 83 -7.15 -5.94 -10.77
#